data_AF-A0A318KTY8-F1
#
_entry.id   AF-A0A318KTY8-F1
#
_cell.length_a   1.000
_cell.length_b   1.000
_cell.length_c   1.000
_cell.angle_alpha   90.00
_cell.angle_beta   90.00
_cell.angle_gamma   90.00
#
_symmetry.space_group_name_H-M   'P 1'
#
loop_
_entity.id
_entity.type
_entity.pdbx_description
1 polymer ?
#
loop_
_entity_poly.entity_id
_entity_poly.type
_entity_poly.pdbx_seq_one_letter_code
_entity_poly.pdbx_strand_id
1 'polypeptide(L)'
;MTPQTKLALDQYFRTLGQLYGLSGPLEMNCKYNVAPSAQQKLESRLQESSDFMRRINNVPVNELMGEKLGLGIGSPIASTTDTTQHDRQPIDPSTMDQIGYICTKTDFDTLVRYEKLDMWAKFPDFQARLRDAILQRTALDVMTVGFNGVSRAANSDRTANPMLQDVNVGWLQKIRINAPQRVLNEVDDGSGEILVGSSATSQNGYKTLDAVVVDAVENMLDPWYREDTQLVAVVGRKLMHDKYFPLINSVQAPTERLAMDALVSQMRVGNLSAMRVPGFPPDAILITRLDNLSRYYQTGGRRRTIVDNPKRDQIENYESSNDAYVVEDHGGACLIENITLVA
;
A
#
# COMPACT_ATOMS: atom_id res chain seq x y z
N MET A 1 0.56 -5.21 37.21
CA MET A 1 0.83 -6.46 36.46
C MET A 1 0.72 -7.64 37.40
N THR A 2 -0.12 -8.62 37.05
CA THR A 2 -0.30 -9.86 37.84
C THR A 2 0.85 -10.86 37.60
N PRO A 3 1.09 -11.83 38.51
CA PRO A 3 2.07 -12.90 38.28
C PRO A 3 1.80 -13.70 37.01
N GLN A 4 0.53 -13.93 36.66
CA GLN A 4 0.13 -14.61 35.43
C GLN A 4 0.55 -13.83 34.18
N THR A 5 0.33 -12.52 34.18
CA THR A 5 0.76 -11.63 33.09
C THR A 5 2.27 -11.60 32.94
N LYS A 6 2.99 -11.55 34.06
CA LYS A 6 4.45 -11.60 34.03
C LYS A 6 4.95 -12.90 33.41
N LEU A 7 4.38 -14.05 33.80
CA LEU A 7 4.71 -15.34 33.18
C LEU A 7 4.41 -15.37 31.68
N ALA A 8 3.25 -14.85 31.26
CA ALA A 8 2.86 -14.80 29.85
C ALA A 8 3.78 -13.89 29.01
N LEU A 9 4.20 -12.75 29.58
CA LEU A 9 5.20 -11.86 28.97
C LEU A 9 6.57 -12.50 28.90
N ASP A 10 7.03 -13.18 29.95
CA ASP A 10 8.31 -13.88 29.96
C ASP A 10 8.35 -14.97 28.88
N GLN A 11 7.25 -15.70 28.69
CA GLN A 11 7.12 -16.68 27.59
C GLN A 11 7.12 -16.00 26.21
N TYR A 12 6.48 -14.84 26.09
CA TYR A 12 6.52 -14.03 24.88
C TYR A 12 7.96 -13.59 24.55
N PHE A 13 8.70 -13.08 25.53
CA PHE A 13 10.10 -12.68 25.35
C PHE A 13 11.03 -13.86 25.04
N ARG A 14 10.77 -15.05 25.60
CA ARG A 14 11.47 -16.29 25.20
C ARG A 14 11.21 -16.65 23.75
N THR A 15 9.96 -16.59 23.31
CA THR A 15 9.59 -16.87 21.92
C THR A 15 10.23 -15.88 20.97
N LEU A 16 10.24 -14.60 21.33
CA LEU A 16 10.99 -13.58 20.59
C LEU A 16 12.48 -13.90 20.57
N GLY A 17 13.11 -14.15 21.71
CA GLY A 17 14.53 -14.49 21.80
C GLY A 17 14.92 -15.65 20.89
N GLN A 18 14.12 -16.72 20.87
CA GLN A 18 14.29 -17.86 19.95
C GLN A 18 14.21 -17.44 18.47
N LEU A 19 13.25 -16.58 18.10
CA LEU A 19 13.17 -16.04 16.75
C LEU A 19 14.41 -15.22 16.38
N TYR A 20 14.98 -14.48 17.33
CA TYR A 20 16.23 -13.73 17.15
C TYR A 20 17.49 -14.61 17.22
N GLY A 21 17.36 -15.93 17.43
CA GLY A 21 18.50 -16.84 17.56
C GLY A 21 19.24 -16.74 18.90
N LEU A 22 18.62 -16.17 19.93
CA LEU A 22 19.17 -16.08 21.28
C LEU A 22 18.88 -17.37 22.08
N SER A 23 19.81 -17.77 22.94
CA SER A 23 19.65 -18.92 23.84
C SER A 23 18.69 -18.67 25.01
N GLY A 24 18.24 -17.43 25.19
CA GLY A 24 17.41 -16.97 26.30
C GLY A 24 16.30 -16.01 25.85
N PRO A 25 15.55 -15.41 26.80
CA PRO A 25 14.57 -14.38 26.47
C PRO A 25 15.23 -13.15 25.84
N LEU A 26 14.48 -12.45 25.00
CA LEU A 26 14.85 -11.10 24.56
C LEU A 26 14.97 -10.21 25.81
N GLU A 27 16.15 -9.64 26.07
CA GLU A 27 16.36 -8.81 27.25
C GLU A 27 15.68 -7.45 27.04
N MET A 28 15.07 -6.93 28.09
CA MET A 28 14.48 -5.60 28.05
C MET A 28 15.56 -4.52 28.00
N ASN A 29 15.23 -3.37 27.42
CA ASN A 29 16.10 -2.19 27.30
C ASN A 29 17.35 -2.40 26.42
N CYS A 30 17.43 -3.51 25.71
CA CYS A 30 18.49 -3.80 24.74
C CYS A 30 17.95 -3.63 23.32
N LYS A 31 18.80 -3.07 22.44
CA LYS A 31 18.48 -2.89 21.02
C LYS A 31 18.96 -4.09 20.22
N TYR A 32 18.04 -4.75 19.54
CA TYR A 32 18.34 -5.92 18.72
C TYR A 32 18.12 -5.63 17.24
N ASN A 33 19.04 -6.11 16.40
CA ASN A 33 18.76 -6.27 14.97
C ASN A 33 17.98 -7.58 14.79
N VAL A 34 16.91 -7.54 13.99
CA VAL A 34 16.16 -8.75 13.67
C VAL A 34 16.97 -9.60 12.69
N ALA A 35 17.14 -10.88 13.00
CA ALA A 35 17.78 -11.82 12.09
C ALA A 35 17.00 -11.86 10.76
N PRO A 36 17.66 -11.86 9.59
CA PRO A 36 17.00 -11.83 8.28
C PRO A 36 15.87 -12.84 8.11
N SER A 37 16.05 -14.08 8.56
CA SER A 37 15.03 -15.14 8.48
C SER A 37 13.82 -14.87 9.38
N ALA A 38 14.02 -14.26 10.55
CA ALA A 38 12.94 -13.86 11.45
C ALA A 38 12.20 -12.64 10.91
N GLN A 39 12.93 -11.68 10.33
CA GLN A 39 12.35 -10.52 9.64
C GLN A 39 11.47 -10.99 8.48
N GLN A 40 11.96 -11.87 7.60
CA GLN A 40 11.18 -12.43 6.50
C GLN A 40 9.87 -13.07 6.98
N LYS A 41 9.91 -13.88 8.05
CA LYS A 41 8.69 -14.46 8.64
C LYS A 41 7.70 -13.40 9.14
N LEU A 42 8.19 -12.34 9.78
CA LEU A 42 7.35 -11.22 10.24
C LEU A 42 6.75 -10.47 9.06
N GLU A 43 7.53 -10.22 8.02
CA GLU A 43 7.10 -9.56 6.78
C GLU A 43 6.05 -10.41 6.02
N SER A 44 6.22 -11.73 5.95
CA SER A 44 5.20 -12.64 5.39
C SER A 44 3.89 -12.58 6.18
N ARG A 45 3.96 -12.57 7.52
CA ARG A 45 2.76 -12.43 8.37
C ARG A 45 2.08 -11.07 8.21
N LEU A 46 2.86 -10.00 8.09
CA LEU A 46 2.34 -8.67 7.79
C LEU A 46 1.62 -8.67 6.43
N GLN A 47 2.21 -9.32 5.43
CA GLN A 47 1.60 -9.43 4.11
C GLN A 47 0.30 -10.24 4.13
N GLU A 48 0.25 -11.35 4.87
CA GLU A 48 -0.94 -12.20 5.02
C GLU A 48 -2.12 -11.49 5.70
N SER A 49 -1.86 -10.41 6.44
CA SER A 49 -2.86 -9.70 7.25
C SER A 49 -3.86 -8.85 6.46
N SER A 50 -3.56 -8.54 5.19
CA SER A 50 -4.40 -7.70 4.32
C SER A 50 -4.47 -8.26 2.91
N ASP A 51 -5.66 -8.26 2.31
CA ASP A 51 -5.84 -8.74 0.94
C ASP A 51 -5.06 -7.93 -0.09
N PHE A 52 -4.97 -6.62 0.11
CA PHE A 52 -4.16 -5.75 -0.74
C PHE A 52 -2.68 -6.07 -0.63
N MET A 53 -2.18 -6.26 0.60
CA MET A 53 -0.76 -6.56 0.83
C MET A 53 -0.33 -7.88 0.18
N ARG A 54 -1.21 -8.88 0.14
CA ARG A 54 -0.96 -10.15 -0.56
C ARG A 54 -0.82 -10.02 -2.07
N ARG A 55 -1.34 -8.95 -2.67
CA ARG A 55 -1.37 -8.76 -4.13
C ARG A 55 -0.27 -7.81 -4.63
N ILE A 56 0.39 -7.08 -3.74
CA ILE A 56 1.57 -6.28 -4.06
C ILE A 56 2.86 -7.07 -3.76
N ASN A 57 3.98 -6.63 -4.32
CA ASN A 57 5.27 -7.26 -4.03
C ASN A 57 5.85 -6.74 -2.71
N ASN A 58 6.36 -7.65 -1.88
CA ASN A 58 7.11 -7.29 -0.66
C ASN A 58 8.52 -7.87 -0.76
N VAL A 59 9.47 -7.04 -1.16
CA VAL A 59 10.79 -7.48 -1.63
C VAL A 59 11.87 -7.21 -0.58
N PRO A 60 12.63 -8.23 -0.14
CA PRO A 60 13.84 -8.02 0.65
C PRO A 60 14.98 -7.47 -0.21
N VAL A 61 15.60 -6.38 0.24
CA VAL A 61 16.82 -5.81 -0.38
C VAL A 61 17.95 -5.73 0.64
N ASN A 62 19.21 -5.82 0.21
CA ASN A 62 20.36 -5.70 1.11
C ASN A 62 20.82 -4.24 1.24
N GLU A 63 20.89 -3.56 0.10
CA GLU A 63 21.36 -2.18 0.02
C GLU A 63 20.28 -1.19 0.40
N LEU A 64 20.68 -0.08 1.02
CA LEU A 64 19.76 0.99 1.43
C LEU A 64 19.25 1.80 0.23
N MET A 65 20.03 1.85 -0.85
CA MET A 65 19.62 2.42 -2.13
C MET A 65 20.18 1.58 -3.28
N GLY A 66 19.50 1.58 -4.41
CA GLY A 66 19.90 0.82 -5.58
C GLY A 66 18.91 0.98 -6.72
N GLU A 67 19.09 0.22 -7.79
CA GLU A 67 18.14 0.15 -8.90
C GLU A 67 16.93 -0.71 -8.52
N LYS A 68 15.81 -0.50 -9.21
CA LYS A 68 14.61 -1.35 -9.04
C LYS A 68 14.92 -2.76 -9.54
N LEU A 69 14.17 -3.76 -9.08
CA LEU A 69 14.31 -5.12 -9.59
C LEU A 69 13.73 -5.30 -11.01
N GLY A 70 12.82 -4.41 -11.44
CA GLY A 70 12.22 -4.51 -12.77
C GLY A 70 11.27 -5.71 -12.86
N LEU A 71 10.42 -5.89 -11.84
CA LEU A 71 9.47 -7.02 -11.80
C LEU A 71 8.34 -6.89 -12.83
N GLY A 72 8.14 -5.70 -13.39
CA GLY A 72 7.21 -5.46 -14.51
C GLY A 72 7.87 -5.76 -15.86
N ILE A 73 7.21 -6.56 -16.69
CA ILE A 73 7.59 -6.79 -18.10
C ILE A 73 6.79 -5.80 -18.94
N GLY A 74 7.45 -4.72 -19.39
CA GLY A 74 6.78 -3.56 -19.95
C GLY A 74 7.03 -3.33 -21.43
N SER A 75 7.58 -4.26 -22.20
CA SER A 75 7.85 -3.99 -23.63
C SER A 75 7.81 -5.23 -24.53
N PRO A 76 7.32 -5.10 -25.77
CA PRO A 76 7.45 -6.16 -26.78
C PRO A 76 8.92 -6.46 -27.07
N ILE A 77 9.31 -7.72 -26.91
CA ILE A 77 10.69 -8.19 -27.18
C ILE A 77 10.87 -8.85 -28.55
N ALA A 78 9.77 -9.10 -29.26
CA ALA A 78 9.81 -9.79 -30.53
C ALA A 78 10.39 -8.89 -31.62
N SER A 79 11.48 -9.31 -32.24
CA SER A 79 12.09 -8.66 -33.40
C SER A 79 12.61 -9.69 -34.39
N THR A 80 12.75 -9.27 -35.65
CA THR A 80 13.46 -10.04 -36.68
C THR A 80 14.65 -9.21 -37.15
N THR A 81 15.80 -9.85 -37.37
CA THR A 81 17.01 -9.21 -37.88
C THR A 81 17.57 -10.09 -38.98
N ASP A 82 17.88 -9.49 -40.13
CA ASP A 82 18.63 -10.18 -41.18
C ASP A 82 20.08 -10.36 -40.71
N THR A 83 20.37 -11.55 -40.17
CA THR A 83 21.68 -11.91 -39.65
C THR A 83 22.76 -12.08 -40.71
N THR A 84 22.42 -11.93 -42.00
CA THR A 84 23.41 -11.86 -43.07
C THR A 84 24.03 -10.47 -43.21
N GLN A 85 23.37 -9.42 -42.70
CA GLN A 85 23.82 -8.02 -42.80
C GLN A 85 24.08 -7.37 -41.43
N HIS A 86 23.39 -7.82 -40.38
CA HIS A 86 23.47 -7.20 -39.05
C HIS A 86 23.44 -8.23 -37.93
N ASP A 87 24.13 -7.93 -36.83
CA ASP A 87 24.00 -8.72 -35.61
C ASP A 87 22.65 -8.45 -34.94
N ARG A 88 22.09 -9.47 -34.28
CA ARG A 88 20.89 -9.32 -33.46
C ARG A 88 21.20 -8.44 -32.26
N GLN A 89 20.35 -7.44 -32.02
CA GLN A 89 20.42 -6.60 -30.82
C GLN A 89 19.31 -7.02 -29.84
N PRO A 90 19.64 -7.76 -28.76
CA PRO A 90 18.67 -8.12 -27.74
C PRO A 90 18.22 -6.86 -26.97
N ILE A 91 16.95 -6.86 -26.56
CA ILE A 91 16.34 -5.81 -25.73
C ILE A 91 16.03 -6.43 -24.36
N ASP A 92 16.34 -5.72 -23.28
CA ASP A 92 15.93 -6.13 -21.94
C ASP A 92 14.44 -5.82 -21.72
N PRO A 93 13.59 -6.83 -21.44
CA PRO A 93 12.17 -6.62 -21.14
C PRO A 93 11.89 -5.97 -19.78
N SER A 94 12.86 -6.00 -18.86
CA SER A 94 12.72 -5.39 -17.55
C SER A 94 13.00 -3.89 -17.69
N THR A 95 11.94 -3.09 -17.69
CA THR A 95 12.06 -1.64 -17.78
C THR A 95 12.72 -1.12 -16.50
N MET A 96 14.05 -1.00 -16.52
CA MET A 96 14.80 -0.30 -15.49
C MET A 96 14.78 1.19 -15.82
N ASP A 97 13.68 1.87 -15.49
CA ASP A 97 13.73 3.33 -15.37
C ASP A 97 14.94 3.68 -14.47
N GLN A 98 15.75 4.69 -14.81
CA GLN A 98 16.93 5.12 -14.01
C GLN A 98 16.58 5.60 -12.57
N ILE A 99 15.34 5.39 -12.16
CA ILE A 99 14.74 5.82 -10.91
C ILE A 99 14.93 4.68 -9.91
N GLY A 100 16.00 4.76 -9.13
CA GLY A 100 16.27 3.80 -8.07
C GLY A 100 15.27 3.83 -6.91
N TYR A 101 15.51 2.97 -5.93
CA TYR A 101 14.85 2.99 -4.63
C TYR A 101 15.78 3.56 -3.56
N ILE A 102 15.20 4.17 -2.53
CA ILE A 102 15.90 4.60 -1.31
C ILE A 102 15.04 4.13 -0.13
N CYS A 103 15.52 3.13 0.59
CA CYS A 103 14.92 2.66 1.83
C CYS A 103 15.18 3.70 2.92
N THR A 104 14.11 4.21 3.52
CA THR A 104 14.22 5.19 4.60
C THR A 104 13.62 4.65 5.89
N LYS A 105 14.22 5.05 7.01
CA LYS A 105 13.82 4.60 8.33
C LYS A 105 12.40 5.09 8.64
N THR A 106 11.53 4.15 9.02
CA THR A 106 10.19 4.36 9.56
C THR A 106 10.09 3.68 10.92
N ASP A 107 9.52 4.38 11.90
CA ASP A 107 9.36 3.88 13.27
C ASP A 107 7.89 3.49 13.52
N PHE A 108 7.68 2.32 14.14
CA PHE A 108 6.39 1.69 14.44
C PHE A 108 6.25 1.45 15.95
N ASP A 109 6.44 2.51 16.71
CA ASP A 109 6.47 2.44 18.16
C ASP A 109 5.06 2.25 18.74
N THR A 110 4.93 1.34 19.70
CA THR A 110 3.65 0.99 20.34
C THR A 110 3.81 0.88 21.85
N LEU A 111 2.73 1.11 22.58
CA LEU A 111 2.68 0.91 24.03
C LEU A 111 1.44 0.13 24.44
N VAL A 112 1.58 -0.66 25.51
CA VAL A 112 0.46 -1.37 26.13
C VAL A 112 0.56 -1.23 27.65
N ARG A 113 -0.48 -0.65 28.26
CA ARG A 113 -0.57 -0.51 29.72
C ARG A 113 -0.73 -1.86 30.41
N TYR A 114 -0.24 -1.95 31.65
CA TYR A 114 -0.32 -3.17 32.44
C TYR A 114 -1.73 -3.70 32.63
N GLU A 115 -2.72 -2.84 32.83
CA GLU A 115 -4.13 -3.26 32.99
C GLU A 115 -4.64 -4.03 31.77
N LYS A 116 -4.28 -3.58 30.56
CA LYS A 116 -4.67 -4.22 29.31
C LYS A 116 -3.93 -5.55 29.12
N LEU A 117 -2.65 -5.60 29.51
CA LEU A 117 -1.88 -6.85 29.54
C LEU A 117 -2.48 -7.85 30.53
N ASP A 118 -2.89 -7.39 31.72
CA ASP A 118 -3.54 -8.21 32.74
C ASP A 118 -4.89 -8.76 32.27
N MET A 119 -5.65 -7.99 31.50
CA MET A 119 -6.87 -8.46 30.86
C MET A 119 -6.57 -9.53 29.80
N TRP A 120 -5.57 -9.31 28.96
CA TRP A 120 -5.24 -10.21 27.86
C TRP A 120 -4.55 -11.50 28.30
N ALA A 121 -3.79 -11.47 29.39
CA ALA A 121 -3.07 -12.63 29.93
C ALA A 121 -3.99 -13.78 30.39
N LYS A 122 -5.29 -13.50 30.52
CA LYS A 122 -6.32 -14.50 30.82
C LYS A 122 -6.63 -15.41 29.64
N PHE A 123 -6.35 -14.97 28.40
CA PHE A 123 -6.63 -15.76 27.21
C PHE A 123 -5.44 -16.68 26.87
N PRO A 124 -5.70 -17.92 26.41
CA PRO A 124 -4.65 -18.86 26.04
C PRO A 124 -3.84 -18.40 24.81
N ASP A 125 -4.40 -17.50 24.00
CA ASP A 125 -3.79 -16.97 22.78
C ASP A 125 -3.05 -15.64 22.98
N PHE A 126 -2.75 -15.25 24.23
CA PHE A 126 -2.16 -13.96 24.59
C PHE A 126 -1.05 -13.47 23.64
N GLN A 127 -0.06 -14.31 23.36
CA GLN A 127 1.09 -13.93 22.54
C GLN A 127 0.70 -13.67 21.08
N ALA A 128 -0.13 -14.54 20.50
CA ALA A 128 -0.61 -14.39 19.13
C ALA A 128 -1.50 -13.14 19.03
N ARG A 129 -2.41 -12.95 19.99
CA ARG A 129 -3.29 -11.79 20.08
C ARG A 129 -2.54 -10.46 20.10
N LEU A 130 -1.50 -10.34 20.94
CA LEU A 130 -0.68 -9.13 21.02
C LEU A 130 0.08 -8.89 19.71
N ARG A 131 0.74 -9.93 19.19
CA ARG A 131 1.51 -9.87 17.95
C ARG A 131 0.64 -9.48 16.76
N ASP A 132 -0.48 -10.17 16.57
CA ASP A 132 -1.32 -10.03 15.38
C ASP A 132 -2.02 -8.67 15.37
N ALA A 133 -2.41 -8.14 16.54
CA ALA A 133 -2.94 -6.78 16.66
C ALA A 133 -1.92 -5.70 16.24
N ILE A 134 -0.65 -5.87 16.64
CA ILE A 134 0.42 -4.94 16.24
C ILE A 134 0.67 -5.06 14.73
N LEU A 135 0.84 -6.28 14.21
CA LEU A 135 1.10 -6.50 12.78
C LEU A 135 -0.02 -5.98 11.89
N GLN A 136 -1.28 -6.15 12.29
CA GLN A 136 -2.43 -5.61 11.55
C GLN A 136 -2.39 -4.09 11.50
N ARG A 137 -2.04 -3.40 12.61
CA ARG A 137 -1.89 -1.94 12.61
C ARG A 137 -0.72 -1.52 11.73
N THR A 138 0.43 -2.19 11.81
CA THR A 138 1.59 -1.90 10.96
C THR A 138 1.24 -2.07 9.48
N ALA A 139 0.48 -3.09 9.08
CA ALA A 139 0.03 -3.27 7.71
C ALA A 139 -0.87 -2.12 7.24
N LEU A 140 -1.79 -1.65 8.10
CA LEU A 140 -2.63 -0.47 7.81
C LEU A 140 -1.80 0.81 7.67
N ASP A 141 -0.79 0.99 8.52
CA ASP A 141 0.12 2.14 8.45
C ASP A 141 0.95 2.11 7.16
N VAL A 142 1.50 0.95 6.78
CA VAL A 142 2.24 0.77 5.52
C VAL A 142 1.37 1.11 4.31
N MET A 143 0.12 0.65 4.27
CA MET A 143 -0.80 1.02 3.19
C MET A 143 -1.11 2.52 3.20
N THR A 144 -1.34 3.10 4.38
CA THR A 144 -1.65 4.53 4.53
C THR A 144 -0.49 5.41 4.03
N VAL A 145 0.75 5.11 4.44
CA VAL A 145 1.95 5.81 3.96
C VAL A 145 2.15 5.55 2.46
N GLY A 146 1.95 4.32 2.00
CA GLY A 146 2.10 3.96 0.59
C GLY A 146 1.21 4.77 -0.34
N PHE A 147 -0.02 5.10 0.07
CA PHE A 147 -0.92 5.91 -0.75
C PHE A 147 -0.85 7.42 -0.49
N ASN A 148 -0.57 7.86 0.74
CA ASN A 148 -0.64 9.29 1.09
C ASN A 148 0.72 9.96 1.29
N GLY A 149 1.81 9.19 1.33
CA GLY A 149 3.15 9.70 1.60
C GLY A 149 3.62 10.66 0.51
N VAL A 150 3.74 11.95 0.83
CA VAL A 150 4.19 13.00 -0.09
C VAL A 150 5.68 13.30 0.11
N SER A 151 6.15 13.24 1.35
CA SER A 151 7.53 13.59 1.68
C SER A 151 8.00 12.79 2.89
N ARG A 152 9.31 12.88 3.16
CA ARG A 152 9.90 12.37 4.38
C ARG A 152 10.41 13.52 5.23
N ALA A 153 9.73 13.77 6.35
CA ALA A 153 10.23 14.65 7.40
C ALA A 153 11.23 13.92 8.30
N ALA A 154 12.18 14.65 8.90
CA ALA A 154 13.05 14.08 9.94
C ALA A 154 12.26 13.74 11.20
N ASN A 155 11.25 14.57 11.53
CA ASN A 155 10.29 14.37 12.61
C ASN A 155 8.89 14.52 12.02
N SER A 156 8.10 13.44 11.98
CA SER A 156 6.72 13.48 11.47
C SER A 156 5.76 14.11 12.48
N ASP A 157 4.80 14.90 12.01
CA ASP A 157 3.73 15.48 12.83
C ASP A 157 2.38 14.86 12.47
N ARG A 158 1.88 13.97 13.33
CA ARG A 158 0.60 13.28 13.12
C ARG A 158 -0.63 14.21 13.24
N THR A 159 -0.48 15.38 13.86
CA THR A 159 -1.57 16.36 13.99
C THR A 159 -1.74 17.13 12.68
N ALA A 160 -0.62 17.58 12.10
CA ALA A 160 -0.61 18.22 10.79
C ALA A 160 -0.87 17.22 9.66
N ASN A 161 -0.36 15.99 9.79
CA ASN A 161 -0.39 14.94 8.79
C ASN A 161 -1.10 13.68 9.33
N PRO A 162 -2.43 13.70 9.50
CA PRO A 162 -3.19 12.59 10.08
C PRO A 162 -3.17 11.32 9.21
N MET A 163 -2.89 11.46 7.92
CA MET A 163 -2.76 10.36 6.96
C MET A 163 -1.30 9.95 6.73
N LEU A 164 -0.39 10.30 7.66
CA LEU A 164 1.02 9.93 7.62
C LEU A 164 1.75 10.44 6.35
N GLN A 165 1.34 11.60 5.85
CA GLN A 165 1.83 12.17 4.59
C GLN A 165 3.33 12.55 4.60
N ASP A 166 3.91 12.70 5.78
CA ASP A 166 5.29 13.14 5.99
C ASP A 166 6.23 12.03 6.49
N VAL A 167 5.78 10.77 6.50
CA VAL A 167 6.56 9.62 6.99
C VAL A 167 7.53 9.10 5.93
N ASN A 168 7.07 8.95 4.69
CA ASN A 168 7.85 8.45 3.56
C ASN A 168 7.21 8.90 2.24
N VAL A 169 7.90 8.73 1.12
CA VAL A 169 7.34 9.00 -0.22
C VAL A 169 6.64 7.73 -0.75
N GLY A 170 5.33 7.82 -0.94
CA GLY A 170 4.46 6.72 -1.38
C GLY A 170 4.37 6.55 -2.89
N TRP A 171 3.60 5.54 -3.34
CA TRP A 171 3.40 5.21 -4.74
C TRP A 171 2.79 6.35 -5.55
N LEU A 172 1.72 6.98 -5.04
CA LEU A 172 1.03 8.05 -5.77
C LEU A 172 1.95 9.24 -6.01
N GLN A 173 2.70 9.65 -4.98
CA GLN A 173 3.66 10.73 -5.12
C GLN A 173 4.80 10.38 -6.09
N LYS A 174 5.25 9.13 -6.11
CA LYS A 174 6.23 8.68 -7.10
C LYS A 174 5.71 8.78 -8.53
N ILE A 175 4.44 8.46 -8.78
CA ILE A 175 3.83 8.66 -10.10
C ILE A 175 3.82 10.15 -10.45
N ARG A 176 3.40 11.03 -9.52
CA ARG A 176 3.39 12.48 -9.75
C ARG A 176 4.77 13.06 -10.12
N ILE A 177 5.83 12.60 -9.46
CA ILE A 177 7.19 13.13 -9.68
C ILE A 177 7.82 12.54 -10.95
N ASN A 178 7.67 11.24 -11.15
CA ASN A 178 8.44 10.50 -12.16
C ASN A 178 7.72 10.37 -13.49
N ALA A 179 6.39 10.41 -13.48
CA ALA A 179 5.54 10.25 -14.66
C ALA A 179 4.32 11.18 -14.58
N PRO A 180 4.50 12.51 -14.53
CA PRO A 180 3.40 13.47 -14.43
C PRO A 180 2.39 13.35 -15.59
N GLN A 181 2.82 12.94 -16.78
CA GLN A 181 1.94 12.64 -17.92
C GLN A 181 0.97 11.48 -17.68
N ARG A 182 1.18 10.68 -16.63
CA ARG A 182 0.30 9.59 -16.17
C ARG A 182 -0.60 10.03 -15.01
N VAL A 183 -0.64 11.32 -14.69
CA VAL A 183 -1.51 11.90 -13.67
C VAL A 183 -2.55 12.79 -14.33
N LEU A 184 -3.83 12.45 -14.15
CA LEU A 184 -4.95 13.26 -14.56
C LEU A 184 -5.52 13.95 -13.33
N ASN A 185 -5.21 15.23 -13.17
CA ASN A 185 -5.62 16.05 -12.02
C ASN A 185 -6.56 17.20 -12.41
N GLU A 186 -6.72 17.45 -13.72
CA GLU A 186 -7.64 18.43 -14.29
C GLU A 186 -7.97 18.07 -15.74
N VAL A 187 -9.11 18.57 -16.24
CA VAL A 187 -9.50 18.47 -17.67
C VAL A 187 -9.45 19.85 -18.33
N ASP A 188 -9.86 20.89 -17.59
CA ASP A 188 -9.69 22.28 -17.98
C ASP A 188 -8.40 22.81 -17.35
N ASP A 189 -7.50 23.37 -18.17
CA ASP A 189 -6.15 23.77 -17.77
C ASP A 189 -6.22 24.85 -16.67
N GLY A 190 -5.61 24.59 -15.52
CA GLY A 190 -5.65 25.48 -14.36
C GLY A 190 -6.92 25.40 -13.49
N SER A 191 -7.86 24.50 -13.77
CA SER A 191 -9.02 24.27 -12.89
C SER A 191 -8.66 23.55 -11.60
N GLY A 192 -7.64 22.68 -11.65
CA GLY A 192 -7.25 21.82 -10.54
C GLY A 192 -8.30 20.79 -10.12
N GLU A 193 -9.33 20.55 -10.94
CA GLU A 193 -10.39 19.58 -10.63
C GLU A 193 -10.90 18.82 -11.86
N ILE A 194 -11.50 17.65 -11.61
CA ILE A 194 -12.19 16.85 -12.62
C ILE A 194 -13.64 16.73 -12.20
N LEU A 195 -14.55 17.35 -12.95
CA LEU A 195 -15.97 17.25 -12.66
C LEU A 195 -16.53 15.92 -13.16
N VAL A 196 -17.28 15.21 -12.33
CA VAL A 196 -17.94 13.97 -12.73
C VAL A 196 -19.43 14.01 -12.40
N GLY A 197 -20.28 13.98 -13.43
CA GLY A 197 -21.73 13.95 -13.25
C GLY A 197 -22.51 14.58 -14.40
N SER A 198 -23.83 14.77 -14.23
CA SER A 198 -24.69 15.12 -15.37
C SER A 198 -24.46 16.55 -15.87
N SER A 199 -24.04 17.47 -15.01
CA SER A 199 -23.62 18.83 -15.39
C SER A 199 -22.20 18.94 -15.96
N ALA A 200 -21.34 17.94 -15.80
CA ALA A 200 -19.99 17.97 -16.37
C ALA A 200 -20.06 17.96 -17.91
N THR A 201 -19.27 18.79 -18.57
CA THR A 201 -19.13 18.85 -20.02
C THR A 201 -17.77 18.27 -20.41
N SER A 202 -17.58 17.95 -21.70
CA SER A 202 -16.28 17.48 -22.20
C SER A 202 -15.14 18.49 -22.05
N GLN A 203 -15.44 19.74 -21.63
CA GLN A 203 -14.44 20.77 -21.39
C GLN A 203 -13.94 20.77 -19.95
N ASN A 204 -14.71 20.24 -19.00
CA ASN A 204 -14.39 20.31 -17.57
C ASN A 204 -14.47 18.95 -16.84
N GLY A 205 -14.82 17.87 -17.56
CA GLY A 205 -14.91 16.56 -16.96
C GLY A 205 -15.71 15.53 -17.74
N TYR A 206 -16.36 14.62 -17.01
CA TYR A 206 -16.97 13.41 -17.55
C TYR A 206 -18.37 13.18 -17.00
N LYS A 207 -19.23 12.51 -17.77
CA LYS A 207 -20.61 12.22 -17.31
C LYS A 207 -20.68 11.15 -16.21
N THR A 208 -19.71 10.23 -16.16
CA THR A 208 -19.68 9.11 -15.20
C THR A 208 -18.25 8.76 -14.81
N LEU A 209 -18.06 8.15 -13.64
CA LEU A 209 -16.75 7.61 -13.23
C LEU A 209 -16.24 6.52 -14.18
N ASP A 210 -17.14 5.77 -14.81
CA ASP A 210 -16.77 4.75 -15.79
C ASP A 210 -16.12 5.37 -17.02
N ALA A 211 -16.63 6.52 -17.49
CA ALA A 211 -16.06 7.23 -18.63
C ALA A 211 -14.64 7.74 -18.32
N VAL A 212 -14.41 8.27 -17.11
CA VAL A 212 -13.09 8.71 -16.66
C VAL A 212 -12.08 7.56 -16.71
N VAL A 213 -12.46 6.38 -16.20
CA VAL A 213 -11.57 5.22 -16.15
C VAL A 213 -11.29 4.66 -17.55
N VAL A 214 -12.30 4.56 -18.42
CA VAL A 214 -12.10 4.07 -19.79
C VAL A 214 -11.18 4.99 -20.58
N ASP A 215 -11.39 6.31 -20.49
CA ASP A 215 -10.57 7.29 -21.17
C ASP A 215 -9.12 7.28 -20.67
N ALA A 216 -8.93 7.18 -19.35
CA ALA A 216 -7.61 7.07 -18.74
C ALA A 216 -6.88 5.79 -19.17
N VAL A 217 -7.56 4.65 -19.25
CA VAL A 217 -6.95 3.40 -19.74
C VAL A 217 -6.47 3.56 -21.18
N GLU A 218 -7.29 4.14 -22.06
CA GLU A 218 -6.96 4.27 -23.48
C GLU A 218 -5.83 5.27 -23.73
N ASN A 219 -5.86 6.43 -23.06
CA ASN A 219 -4.98 7.53 -23.38
C ASN A 219 -3.74 7.62 -22.47
N MET A 220 -3.81 7.06 -21.26
CA MET A 220 -2.77 7.25 -20.24
C MET A 220 -2.01 5.98 -19.88
N LEU A 221 -2.37 4.79 -20.35
CA LEU A 221 -1.54 3.60 -20.21
C LEU A 221 -0.80 3.30 -21.51
N ASP A 222 0.37 2.66 -21.40
CA ASP A 222 1.06 2.18 -22.59
C ASP A 222 0.25 1.10 -23.32
N PRO A 223 0.35 1.03 -24.66
CA PRO A 223 -0.53 0.19 -25.49
C PRO A 223 -0.61 -1.27 -25.06
N TRP A 224 0.49 -1.86 -24.59
CA TRP A 224 0.53 -3.27 -24.15
C TRP A 224 -0.13 -3.52 -22.79
N TYR A 225 -0.37 -2.48 -21.98
CA TYR A 225 -1.11 -2.62 -20.73
C TYR A 225 -2.62 -2.44 -20.91
N ARG A 226 -3.10 -1.80 -21.99
CA ARG A 226 -4.52 -1.41 -22.16
C ARG A 226 -5.48 -2.60 -22.14
N GLU A 227 -5.08 -3.72 -22.73
CA GLU A 227 -5.88 -4.95 -22.78
C GLU A 227 -5.51 -5.97 -21.68
N ASP A 228 -4.70 -5.56 -20.71
CA ASP A 228 -4.25 -6.46 -19.66
C ASP A 228 -5.37 -6.81 -18.68
N THR A 229 -5.72 -8.09 -18.64
CA THR A 229 -6.76 -8.65 -17.78
C THR A 229 -6.50 -8.50 -16.27
N GLN A 230 -5.28 -8.16 -15.87
CA GLN A 230 -4.91 -7.99 -14.45
C GLN A 230 -4.96 -6.54 -13.98
N LEU A 231 -5.35 -5.59 -14.83
CA LEU A 231 -5.61 -4.22 -14.43
C LEU A 231 -6.75 -4.14 -13.41
N VAL A 232 -6.53 -3.36 -12.35
CA VAL A 232 -7.53 -3.03 -11.35
C VAL A 232 -7.62 -1.51 -11.15
N ALA A 233 -8.79 -1.05 -10.74
CA ALA A 233 -8.99 0.32 -10.30
C ALA A 233 -9.03 0.37 -8.76
N VAL A 234 -8.02 0.93 -8.12
CA VAL A 234 -8.07 1.25 -6.68
C VAL A 234 -8.81 2.57 -6.53
N VAL A 235 -9.98 2.56 -5.88
CA VAL A 235 -10.90 3.70 -5.86
C VAL A 235 -11.10 4.20 -4.43
N GLY A 236 -11.14 5.53 -4.28
CA GLY A 236 -11.52 6.20 -3.04
C GLY A 236 -12.91 5.78 -2.55
N ARG A 237 -13.05 5.64 -1.22
CA ARG A 237 -14.31 5.18 -0.60
C ARG A 237 -15.49 6.09 -0.92
N LYS A 238 -15.25 7.41 -0.99
CA LYS A 238 -16.27 8.43 -1.27
C LYS A 238 -16.83 8.25 -2.68
N LEU A 239 -15.97 8.14 -3.70
CA LEU A 239 -16.39 7.95 -5.09
C LEU A 239 -17.25 6.70 -5.29
N MET A 240 -16.88 5.57 -4.67
CA MET A 240 -17.69 4.35 -4.75
C MET A 240 -19.04 4.51 -4.06
N HIS A 241 -19.07 5.13 -2.88
CA HIS A 241 -20.33 5.40 -2.20
C HIS A 241 -21.26 6.23 -3.10
N ASP A 242 -20.76 7.33 -3.64
CA ASP A 242 -21.59 8.28 -4.39
C ASP A 242 -22.07 7.71 -5.74
N LYS A 243 -21.31 6.77 -6.35
CA LYS A 243 -21.76 6.01 -7.52
C LYS A 243 -22.94 5.09 -7.21
N TYR A 244 -22.84 4.30 -6.14
CA TYR A 244 -23.82 3.24 -5.84
C TYR A 244 -24.95 3.69 -4.92
N PHE A 245 -24.79 4.76 -4.16
CA PHE A 245 -25.78 5.21 -3.19
C PHE A 245 -27.11 5.64 -3.85
N PRO A 246 -27.13 6.47 -4.93
CA PRO A 246 -28.39 6.83 -5.59
C PRO A 246 -29.16 5.62 -6.12
N LEU A 247 -28.41 4.62 -6.59
CA LEU A 247 -28.91 3.36 -7.09
C LEU A 247 -29.57 2.52 -5.98
N ILE A 248 -28.90 2.39 -4.83
CA ILE A 248 -29.41 1.68 -3.64
C ILE A 248 -30.59 2.43 -3.00
N ASN A 249 -30.54 3.76 -3.00
CA ASN A 249 -31.54 4.64 -2.38
C ASN A 249 -32.76 4.89 -3.28
N SER A 250 -32.95 4.08 -4.32
CA SER A 250 -34.11 4.15 -5.22
C SER A 250 -35.11 3.03 -4.90
N VAL A 251 -36.41 3.34 -4.97
CA VAL A 251 -37.47 2.33 -4.83
C VAL A 251 -37.66 1.66 -6.19
N GLN A 252 -37.34 0.36 -6.27
CA GLN A 252 -37.38 -0.41 -7.52
C GLN A 252 -38.25 -1.67 -7.38
N ALA A 253 -38.67 -2.22 -8.52
CA ALA A 253 -39.36 -3.51 -8.54
C ALA A 253 -38.44 -4.64 -8.02
N PRO A 254 -38.97 -5.73 -7.42
CA PRO A 254 -38.15 -6.80 -6.84
C PRO A 254 -37.10 -7.40 -7.79
N THR A 255 -37.43 -7.54 -9.07
CA THR A 255 -36.52 -8.06 -10.11
C THR A 255 -35.38 -7.10 -10.43
N GLU A 256 -35.66 -5.79 -10.49
CA GLU A 256 -34.66 -4.74 -10.70
C GLU A 256 -33.72 -4.63 -9.50
N ARG A 257 -34.27 -4.74 -8.28
CA ARG A 257 -33.48 -4.77 -7.06
C ARG A 257 -32.47 -5.92 -7.04
N LEU A 258 -32.87 -7.13 -7.45
CA LEU A 258 -31.95 -8.27 -7.55
C LEU A 258 -30.83 -8.02 -8.57
N ALA A 259 -31.15 -7.41 -9.71
CA ALA A 259 -30.15 -7.04 -10.71
C ALA A 259 -29.18 -5.97 -10.16
N MET A 260 -29.70 -4.99 -9.41
CA MET A 260 -28.91 -3.96 -8.75
C MET A 260 -27.99 -4.51 -7.67
N ASP A 261 -28.49 -5.40 -6.81
CA ASP A 261 -27.69 -6.05 -5.78
C ASP A 261 -26.53 -6.85 -6.41
N ALA A 262 -26.79 -7.52 -7.54
CA ALA A 262 -25.76 -8.21 -8.31
C ALA A 262 -24.71 -7.23 -8.88
N LEU A 263 -25.13 -6.10 -9.46
CA LEU A 263 -24.21 -5.08 -10.00
C LEU A 263 -23.34 -4.44 -8.90
N VAL A 264 -23.94 -4.07 -7.77
CA VAL A 264 -23.23 -3.49 -6.61
C VAL A 264 -22.21 -4.49 -6.06
N SER A 265 -22.54 -5.79 -6.05
CA SER A 265 -21.65 -6.83 -5.53
C SER A 265 -20.37 -7.03 -6.34
N GLN A 266 -20.42 -6.78 -7.66
CA GLN A 266 -19.26 -6.96 -8.54
C GLN A 266 -18.23 -5.84 -8.39
N MET A 267 -18.63 -4.68 -7.85
CA MET A 267 -17.76 -3.51 -7.65
C MET A 267 -16.87 -3.21 -8.86
N ARG A 268 -17.45 -2.85 -10.00
CA ARG A 268 -16.70 -2.50 -11.21
C ARG A 268 -16.76 -1.01 -11.53
N VAL A 269 -15.69 -0.48 -12.13
CA VAL A 269 -15.63 0.88 -12.68
C VAL A 269 -14.85 0.84 -13.98
N GLY A 270 -15.43 1.36 -15.07
CA GLY A 270 -14.78 1.44 -16.37
C GLY A 270 -14.36 0.08 -16.93
N ASN A 271 -15.21 -0.93 -16.75
CA ASN A 271 -14.91 -2.34 -17.09
C ASN A 271 -13.74 -2.97 -16.30
N LEU A 272 -13.13 -2.27 -15.35
CA LEU A 272 -12.12 -2.82 -14.44
C LEU A 272 -12.74 -3.30 -13.13
N SER A 273 -12.09 -4.28 -12.50
CA SER A 273 -12.41 -4.67 -11.13
C SER A 273 -11.98 -3.55 -10.19
N ALA A 274 -12.91 -3.04 -9.37
CA ALA A 274 -12.59 -1.99 -8.41
C ALA A 274 -12.21 -2.59 -7.05
N MET A 275 -11.14 -2.05 -6.47
CA MET A 275 -10.67 -2.42 -5.13
C MET A 275 -10.71 -1.20 -4.22
N ARG A 276 -11.10 -1.41 -2.97
CA ARG A 276 -10.98 -0.40 -1.92
C ARG A 276 -9.85 -0.79 -0.99
N VAL A 277 -8.97 0.16 -0.70
CA VAL A 277 -7.87 -0.04 0.25
C VAL A 277 -8.02 0.97 1.39
N PRO A 278 -7.89 0.55 2.66
CA PRO A 278 -7.89 1.47 3.79
C PRO A 278 -6.82 2.54 3.62
N GLY A 279 -7.18 3.79 3.87
CA GLY A 279 -6.29 4.93 3.77
C GLY A 279 -6.10 5.49 2.36
N PHE A 280 -6.69 4.91 1.31
CA PHE A 280 -6.61 5.49 -0.04
C PHE A 280 -7.33 6.86 -0.11
N PRO A 281 -6.80 7.86 -0.84
CA PRO A 281 -7.43 9.18 -0.97
C PRO A 281 -8.89 9.09 -1.43
N PRO A 282 -9.81 9.87 -0.84
CA PRO A 282 -11.24 9.70 -1.05
C PRO A 282 -11.71 10.07 -2.46
N ASP A 283 -11.01 10.98 -3.13
CA ASP A 283 -11.30 11.68 -4.38
C ASP A 283 -10.32 11.31 -5.51
N ALA A 284 -9.68 10.14 -5.41
CA ALA A 284 -8.75 9.64 -6.40
C ALA A 284 -9.12 8.24 -6.92
N ILE A 285 -8.52 7.86 -8.04
CA ILE A 285 -8.51 6.52 -8.63
C ILE A 285 -7.10 6.21 -9.10
N LEU A 286 -6.54 5.07 -8.71
CA LEU A 286 -5.30 4.53 -9.28
C LEU A 286 -5.63 3.32 -10.14
N ILE A 287 -5.26 3.38 -11.42
CA ILE A 287 -5.40 2.27 -12.37
C ILE A 287 -4.02 1.66 -12.57
N THR A 288 -3.83 0.41 -12.15
CA THR A 288 -2.58 -0.32 -12.35
C THR A 288 -2.78 -1.81 -12.08
N ARG A 289 -1.78 -2.63 -12.39
CA ARG A 289 -1.69 -4.00 -11.87
C ARG A 289 -1.17 -3.96 -10.44
N LEU A 290 -1.69 -4.80 -9.55
CA LEU A 290 -1.24 -4.79 -8.15
C LEU A 290 0.20 -5.27 -7.98
N ASP A 291 0.68 -6.15 -8.87
CA ASP A 291 2.07 -6.59 -8.92
C ASP A 291 3.02 -5.55 -9.55
N ASN A 292 2.51 -4.42 -10.03
CA ASN A 292 3.33 -3.26 -10.40
C ASN A 292 3.69 -2.40 -9.17
N LEU A 293 2.97 -2.60 -8.05
CA LEU A 293 3.25 -1.93 -6.79
C LEU A 293 4.13 -2.83 -5.93
N SER A 294 5.23 -2.26 -5.46
CA SER A 294 6.20 -2.95 -4.62
C SER A 294 6.47 -2.16 -3.34
N ARG A 295 6.73 -2.88 -2.24
CA ARG A 295 7.42 -2.38 -1.06
C ARG A 295 8.74 -3.11 -0.93
N TYR A 296 9.84 -2.36 -0.94
CA TYR A 296 11.17 -2.89 -0.66
C TYR A 296 11.50 -2.64 0.79
N TYR A 297 11.98 -3.66 1.50
CA TYR A 297 12.43 -3.52 2.89
C TYR A 297 13.87 -3.99 3.02
N GLN A 298 14.67 -3.25 3.79
CA GLN A 298 16.07 -3.61 4.00
C GLN A 298 16.18 -4.82 4.93
N THR A 299 16.81 -5.88 4.43
CA THR A 299 17.15 -7.09 5.18
C THR A 299 18.15 -6.76 6.27
N GLY A 300 17.85 -7.14 7.51
CA GLY A 300 18.65 -6.77 8.68
C GLY A 300 18.50 -5.30 9.12
N GLY A 301 17.71 -4.51 8.39
CA GLY A 301 17.39 -3.12 8.74
C GLY A 301 16.33 -2.98 9.84
N ARG A 302 15.63 -4.08 10.16
CA ARG A 302 14.59 -4.08 11.19
C ARG A 302 15.22 -4.18 12.59
N ARG A 303 14.85 -3.25 13.47
CA ARG A 303 15.39 -3.16 14.83
C ARG A 303 14.28 -3.08 15.83
N ARG A 304 14.47 -3.74 16.98
CA ARG A 304 13.46 -3.78 18.04
C ARG A 304 14.09 -3.61 19.41
N THR A 305 13.43 -2.83 20.26
CA THR A 305 13.72 -2.68 21.68
C THR A 305 12.41 -2.74 22.45
N ILE A 306 12.34 -3.57 23.49
CA ILE A 306 11.19 -3.59 24.40
C ILE A 306 11.63 -3.02 25.74
N VAL A 307 10.89 -2.04 26.25
CA VAL A 307 11.15 -1.36 27.51
C VAL A 307 9.99 -1.62 28.45
N ASP A 308 10.30 -2.07 29.67
CA ASP A 308 9.34 -2.04 30.76
C ASP A 308 9.42 -0.66 31.44
N ASN A 309 8.37 0.14 31.31
CA ASN A 309 8.31 1.50 31.83
C ASN A 309 7.32 1.59 33.01
N PRO A 310 7.73 1.17 34.22
CA PRO A 310 6.89 1.22 35.41
C PRO A 310 6.59 2.66 35.85
N LYS A 311 7.34 3.68 35.38
CA LYS A 311 7.01 5.08 35.67
C LYS A 311 5.68 5.52 35.03
N ARG A 312 5.17 4.75 34.05
CA ARG A 312 3.94 5.02 33.31
C ARG A 312 3.00 3.81 33.26
N ASP A 313 3.29 2.77 34.05
CA ASP A 313 2.56 1.52 34.12
C ASP A 313 2.32 0.86 32.75
N GLN A 314 3.37 0.77 31.92
CA GLN A 314 3.26 0.28 30.55
C GLN A 314 4.51 -0.45 30.04
N ILE A 315 4.30 -1.33 29.06
CA ILE A 315 5.37 -1.88 28.21
C ILE A 315 5.41 -1.08 26.91
N GLU A 316 6.60 -0.67 26.51
CA GLU A 316 6.87 0.08 25.27
C GLU A 316 7.63 -0.83 24.30
N ASN A 317 7.19 -0.86 23.04
CA ASN A 317 7.86 -1.54 21.95
C ASN A 317 8.32 -0.49 20.95
N TYR A 318 9.64 -0.31 20.86
CA TYR A 318 10.27 0.55 19.88
C TYR A 318 10.74 -0.30 18.70
N GLU A 319 10.24 -0.01 17.51
CA GLU A 319 10.49 -0.82 16.34
C GLU A 319 10.71 0.04 15.12
N SER A 320 11.78 -0.24 14.36
CA SER A 320 12.08 0.52 13.14
C SER A 320 12.33 -0.42 11.98
N SER A 321 11.89 -0.04 10.79
CA SER A 321 12.23 -0.70 9.51
C SER A 321 12.74 0.34 8.52
N ASN A 322 13.58 -0.09 7.57
CA ASN A 322 13.99 0.75 6.45
C ASN A 322 13.22 0.29 5.21
N ASP A 323 12.31 1.13 4.74
CA ASP A 323 11.34 0.75 3.70
C ASP A 323 11.32 1.76 2.55
N ALA A 324 11.02 1.29 1.35
CA ALA A 324 10.76 2.10 0.15
C ALA A 324 9.51 1.60 -0.57
N TYR A 325 8.65 2.52 -0.99
CA TYR A 325 7.53 2.22 -1.90
C TYR A 325 8.04 2.36 -3.33
N VAL A 326 7.76 1.42 -4.22
CA VAL A 326 8.26 1.42 -5.59
C VAL A 326 7.11 1.12 -6.55
N VAL A 327 7.02 1.88 -7.63
CA VAL A 327 6.23 1.54 -8.82
C VAL A 327 7.24 0.97 -9.80
N GLU A 328 7.07 -0.30 -10.18
CA GLU A 328 8.05 -0.99 -11.03
C GLU A 328 8.10 -0.31 -12.40
N ASP A 329 6.95 -0.23 -13.07
CA ASP A 329 6.76 0.40 -14.38
C ASP A 329 5.69 1.50 -14.33
N HIS A 330 6.08 2.74 -14.63
CA HIS A 330 5.16 3.87 -14.65
C HIS A 330 4.24 3.87 -15.89
N GLY A 331 4.60 3.16 -16.97
CA GLY A 331 3.77 2.99 -18.17
C GLY A 331 2.50 2.17 -17.92
N GLY A 332 2.54 1.29 -16.91
CA GLY A 332 1.43 0.48 -16.43
C GLY A 332 0.65 1.09 -15.26
N ALA A 333 0.82 2.37 -14.97
CA ALA A 333 0.12 3.07 -13.90
C ALA A 333 -0.47 4.40 -14.40
N CYS A 334 -1.70 4.68 -14.01
CA CYS A 334 -2.37 5.95 -14.22
C CYS A 334 -3.06 6.38 -12.93
N LEU A 335 -2.85 7.63 -12.52
CA LEU A 335 -3.43 8.21 -11.32
C LEU A 335 -4.40 9.33 -11.71
N ILE A 336 -5.63 9.27 -11.21
CA ILE A 336 -6.67 10.27 -11.43
C ILE A 336 -7.00 10.88 -10.08
N GLU A 337 -6.94 12.20 -9.96
CA GLU A 337 -7.13 12.90 -8.67
C GLU A 337 -8.01 14.14 -8.82
N ASN A 338 -8.34 14.76 -7.68
CA ASN A 338 -9.19 15.94 -7.59
C ASN A 338 -10.57 15.73 -8.25
N ILE A 339 -11.13 14.53 -8.07
CA ILE A 339 -12.44 14.20 -8.63
C ILE A 339 -13.54 14.84 -7.78
N THR A 340 -14.26 15.78 -8.38
CA THR A 340 -15.44 16.44 -7.80
C THR A 340 -16.70 15.90 -8.45
N LEU A 341 -17.56 15.25 -7.67
CA LEU A 341 -18.86 14.80 -8.18
C LEU A 341 -19.85 15.95 -8.23
N VAL A 342 -20.51 16.13 -9.38
CA VAL A 342 -21.49 17.19 -9.64
C VAL A 342 -22.84 16.60 -10.05
N ALA A 343 -23.92 17.32 -9.79
CA ALA A 343 -25.26 16.87 -10.14
C ALA A 343 -25.46 16.85 -11.65
#